data_AF-A0A535V149-F1
#
_entry.id   AF-A0A535V149-F1
#
_cell.length_a   1.000
_cell.length_b   1.000
_cell.length_c   1.000
_cell.angle_alpha   90.00
_cell.angle_beta   90.00
_cell.angle_gamma   90.00
#
_symmetry.space_group_name_H-M   'P 1'
#
loop_
_entity.id
_entity.type
_entity.pdbx_description
1 polymer ?
#
loop_
_entity_poly.entity_id
_entity_poly.type
_entity_poly.pdbx_seq_one_letter_code
_entity_poly.pdbx_strand_id
1 'polypeptide(L)'
;MEQTRLSRREPRPQATQYHRLEPQRTTCIECKQPMWVVYHAHRSITTLHGLCQLTLVVRRCGKGSCGRSRQASRAEEEGRWALPPGECGLDLIALVGTLRYREHRSVPKMHQALLARGISIAQRSVTHLM
;
A
#
# COMPACT_ATOMS: atom_id res chain seq x y z
N MET A 1 -6.67 37.00 3.40
CA MET A 1 -5.29 36.50 3.61
C MET A 1 -5.37 35.02 3.92
N GLU A 2 -5.37 34.18 2.88
CA GLU A 2 -5.59 32.74 3.00
C GLU A 2 -4.24 32.03 3.06
N GLN A 3 -3.82 31.62 4.26
CA GLN A 3 -2.57 30.88 4.44
C GLN A 3 -2.77 29.40 4.08
N THR A 4 -2.41 29.04 2.85
CA THR A 4 -2.19 27.66 2.43
C THR A 4 -0.97 27.09 3.16
N ARG A 5 -1.16 26.58 4.39
CA ARG A 5 -0.12 25.87 5.16
C ARG A 5 -0.03 24.41 4.73
N LEU A 6 0.66 24.15 3.62
CA LEU A 6 0.98 22.81 3.14
C LEU A 6 2.31 22.33 3.72
N SER A 7 2.32 21.91 4.99
CA SER A 7 3.37 21.01 5.48
C SER A 7 2.82 20.17 6.63
N ARG A 8 3.07 18.86 6.57
CA ARG A 8 2.71 17.91 7.63
C ARG A 8 3.57 18.27 8.86
N ARG A 9 2.98 18.94 9.86
CA ARG A 9 3.67 19.32 11.12
C ARG A 9 3.89 18.13 12.05
N GLU A 10 3.14 17.07 11.87
CA GLU A 10 3.18 15.88 12.71
C GLU A 10 3.96 14.76 12.00
N PRO A 11 4.84 14.05 12.71
CA PRO A 11 5.53 12.89 12.16
C PRO A 11 4.52 11.87 11.65
N ARG A 12 4.92 11.08 10.65
CA ARG A 12 4.10 9.95 10.18
C ARG A 12 3.73 9.10 11.40
N PRO A 13 2.45 8.74 11.61
CA PRO A 13 2.06 7.94 12.76
C PRO A 13 2.89 6.66 12.79
N GLN A 14 3.20 6.18 14.00
CA GLN A 14 3.88 4.90 14.13
C GLN A 14 3.00 3.79 13.54
N ALA A 15 3.65 2.78 12.96
CA ALA A 15 2.95 1.63 12.45
C ALA A 15 2.23 0.92 13.60
N THR A 16 0.93 0.70 13.45
CA THR A 16 0.12 -0.07 14.39
C THR A 16 0.20 -1.56 14.11
N GLN A 17 0.59 -1.93 12.88
CA GLN A 17 0.63 -3.30 12.41
C GLN A 17 1.86 -3.56 11.54
N TYR A 18 2.40 -4.77 11.64
CA TYR A 18 3.56 -5.23 10.88
C TYR A 18 3.22 -6.57 10.24
N HIS A 19 3.36 -6.66 8.91
CA HIS A 19 3.08 -7.88 8.17
C HIS A 19 4.28 -8.24 7.30
N ARG A 20 4.70 -9.50 7.35
CA ARG A 20 5.72 -10.03 6.45
C ARG A 20 5.04 -10.90 5.40
N LEU A 21 5.14 -10.49 4.14
CA LEU A 21 4.47 -11.16 3.04
C LEU A 21 5.48 -11.98 2.25
N GLU A 22 5.22 -13.27 2.18
CA GLU A 22 6.00 -14.22 1.40
C GLU A 22 5.28 -14.59 0.10
N PRO A 23 6.01 -14.70 -1.03
CA PRO A 23 5.49 -15.37 -2.21
C PRO A 23 4.99 -16.76 -1.87
N GLN A 24 3.73 -17.04 -2.19
CA GLN A 24 3.14 -18.37 -2.03
C GLN A 24 3.85 -19.39 -2.91
N ARG A 25 4.31 -18.95 -4.09
CA ARG A 25 5.14 -19.76 -4.98
C ARG A 25 6.62 -19.55 -4.69
N THR A 26 7.28 -20.62 -4.25
CA THR A 26 8.73 -20.66 -3.99
C THR A 26 9.53 -21.25 -5.16
N THR A 27 8.86 -21.83 -6.16
CA THR A 27 9.49 -22.37 -7.38
C THR A 27 9.17 -21.52 -8.61
N CYS A 28 10.11 -21.42 -9.54
CA CYS A 28 9.92 -20.69 -10.78
C CYS A 28 8.79 -21.31 -11.62
N ILE A 29 7.85 -20.50 -12.11
CA ILE A 29 6.73 -21.00 -12.92
C ILE A 29 7.19 -21.64 -14.25
N GLU A 30 8.32 -21.19 -14.79
CA GLU A 30 8.87 -21.62 -16.07
C GLU A 30 9.77 -22.86 -15.89
N CYS A 31 10.89 -22.72 -15.17
CA CYS A 31 11.87 -23.82 -15.05
C CYS A 31 11.68 -24.73 -13.84
N LYS A 32 10.67 -24.47 -12.98
CA LYS A 32 10.36 -25.20 -11.74
C LYS A 32 11.47 -25.25 -10.68
N GLN A 33 12.61 -24.60 -10.92
CA GLN A 33 13.69 -24.53 -9.94
C GLN A 33 13.30 -23.70 -8.71
N PRO A 34 13.87 -24.00 -7.53
CA PRO A 34 13.73 -23.17 -6.35
C PRO A 34 14.16 -21.72 -6.62
N MET A 35 13.38 -20.78 -6.13
CA MET A 35 13.70 -19.36 -6.17
C MET A 35 14.34 -18.94 -4.84
N TRP A 36 15.36 -18.11 -4.93
CA TRP A 36 16.12 -17.63 -3.77
C TRP A 36 15.62 -16.24 -3.38
N VAL A 37 15.67 -15.93 -2.09
CA VAL A 37 15.40 -14.57 -1.61
C VAL A 37 16.55 -13.68 -2.09
N VAL A 38 16.20 -12.57 -2.74
CA VAL A 38 17.18 -11.60 -3.25
C VAL A 38 17.25 -10.35 -2.40
N TYR A 39 16.10 -9.84 -1.95
CA TYR A 39 16.01 -8.68 -1.06
C TYR A 39 14.63 -8.62 -0.41
N HIS A 40 14.51 -7.77 0.62
CA HIS A 40 13.22 -7.41 1.20
C HIS A 40 12.86 -5.99 0.77
N ALA A 41 11.61 -5.77 0.38
CA ALA A 41 11.08 -4.44 0.11
C ALA A 41 10.13 -4.03 1.24
N HIS A 42 10.08 -2.72 1.55
CA HIS A 42 9.22 -2.19 2.60
C HIS A 42 8.17 -1.26 2.01
N ARG A 43 6.93 -1.38 2.49
CA ARG A 43 5.83 -0.47 2.12
C ARG A 43 5.03 -0.08 3.34
N SER A 44 4.67 1.19 3.43
CA SER A 44 3.79 1.72 4.46
C SER A 44 2.41 1.98 3.87
N ILE A 45 1.38 1.28 4.36
CA ILE A 45 0.00 1.36 3.86
C ILE A 45 -0.89 1.95 4.94
N THR A 46 -1.62 3.00 4.60
CA THR A 46 -2.62 3.62 5.48
C THR A 46 -3.96 2.93 5.30
N THR A 47 -4.45 2.27 6.33
CA THR A 47 -5.74 1.54 6.35
C THR A 47 -6.71 2.23 7.30
N LEU A 48 -7.95 1.75 7.35
CA LEU A 48 -8.93 2.18 8.35
C LEU A 48 -8.52 1.78 9.78
N HIS A 49 -7.61 0.82 9.93
CA HIS A 49 -7.09 0.32 11.20
C HIS A 49 -5.75 0.94 11.61
N GLY A 50 -5.31 1.97 10.88
CA GLY A 50 -4.05 2.67 11.11
C GLY A 50 -2.98 2.33 10.08
N LEU A 51 -1.73 2.62 10.43
CA LEU A 51 -0.59 2.45 9.52
C LEU A 51 -0.04 1.03 9.61
N CYS A 52 -0.05 0.32 8.48
CA CYS A 52 0.55 -1.01 8.34
C CYS A 52 1.94 -0.90 7.69
N GLN A 53 2.94 -1.57 8.25
CA GLN A 53 4.24 -1.75 7.63
C GLN A 53 4.36 -3.15 7.05
N LEU A 54 4.52 -3.22 5.73
CA LEU A 54 4.69 -4.47 5.01
C LEU A 54 6.17 -4.71 4.75
N THR A 55 6.63 -5.92 5.07
CA THR A 55 7.93 -6.45 4.64
C THR A 55 7.69 -7.51 3.58
N LEU A 56 8.00 -7.17 2.33
CA LEU A 56 7.79 -8.01 1.17
C LEU A 56 9.06 -8.81 0.93
N VAL A 57 8.96 -10.14 1.00
CA VAL A 57 10.06 -11.03 0.63
C VAL A 57 10.09 -11.14 -0.88
N VAL A 58 11.14 -10.62 -1.51
CA VAL A 58 11.28 -10.71 -2.96
C VAL A 58 12.20 -11.87 -3.31
N ARG A 59 11.68 -12.77 -4.15
CA ARG A 59 12.39 -13.95 -4.63
C ARG A 59 12.71 -13.83 -6.12
N ARG A 60 13.73 -14.53 -6.58
CA ARG A 60 14.11 -14.60 -8.00
C ARG A 60 14.60 -15.99 -8.36
N CYS A 61 14.36 -16.40 -9.59
CA CYS A 61 14.91 -17.64 -10.11
C CYS A 61 16.43 -17.54 -10.21
N GLY A 62 17.15 -18.49 -9.60
CA GLY A 62 18.62 -18.53 -9.65
C GLY A 62 19.19 -19.09 -10.95
N LYS A 63 18.37 -19.73 -11.80
CA LYS A 63 18.83 -20.33 -13.06
C LYS A 63 19.04 -19.25 -14.12
N GLY A 64 20.29 -18.93 -14.43
CA GLY A 64 20.65 -17.89 -15.40
C GLY A 64 20.06 -18.07 -16.80
N SER A 65 19.87 -19.31 -17.25
CA SER A 65 19.29 -19.63 -18.56
C SER A 65 17.75 -19.59 -18.62
N CYS A 66 17.07 -19.32 -17.50
CA CYS A 66 15.61 -19.20 -17.47
C CYS A 66 15.19 -17.80 -17.96
N GLY A 67 14.14 -17.70 -18.78
CA GLY A 67 13.62 -16.40 -19.25
C GLY A 67 13.15 -15.50 -18.10
N ARG A 68 12.71 -16.10 -16.99
CA ARG A 68 12.33 -15.41 -15.75
C ARG A 68 13.47 -15.13 -14.77
N SER A 69 14.72 -15.42 -15.10
CA SER A 69 15.86 -15.16 -14.20
C SER A 69 16.00 -13.69 -13.79
N ARG A 70 15.55 -12.75 -14.63
CA ARG A 70 15.59 -11.30 -14.35
C ARG A 70 14.34 -10.78 -13.63
N GLN A 71 13.27 -11.58 -13.53
CA GLN A 71 12.00 -11.15 -12.97
C GLN A 71 11.97 -11.37 -11.45
N ALA A 72 11.60 -10.32 -10.72
CA ALA A 72 11.35 -10.40 -9.29
C ALA A 72 9.96 -10.99 -9.03
N SER A 73 9.89 -12.07 -8.27
CA SER A 73 8.66 -12.63 -7.74
C SER A 73 8.32 -11.95 -6.42
N ARG A 74 7.27 -11.13 -6.41
CA ARG A 74 6.72 -10.50 -5.20
C ARG A 74 5.64 -11.38 -4.59
N ALA A 75 5.27 -11.08 -3.35
CA ALA A 75 4.17 -11.75 -2.67
C ALA A 75 2.84 -11.41 -3.36
N GLU A 76 2.09 -12.43 -3.75
CA GLU A 76 0.78 -12.30 -4.38
C GLU A 76 -0.22 -11.57 -3.48
N GLU A 77 -0.06 -11.74 -2.16
CA GLU A 77 -0.86 -11.07 -1.14
C GLU A 77 -0.67 -9.55 -1.13
N GLU A 78 0.46 -9.01 -1.61
CA GLU A 78 0.72 -7.56 -1.65
C GLU A 78 -0.45 -6.79 -2.28
N GLY A 79 -1.03 -7.34 -3.36
CA GLY A 79 -2.14 -6.71 -4.08
C GLY A 79 -3.45 -6.59 -3.28
N ARG A 80 -3.61 -7.34 -2.19
CA ARG A 80 -4.78 -7.21 -1.29
C ARG A 80 -4.71 -5.99 -0.40
N TRP A 81 -3.51 -5.43 -0.20
CA TRP A 81 -3.31 -4.32 0.72
C TRP A 81 -3.56 -2.98 0.03
N ALA A 82 -2.94 -2.73 -1.11
CA ALA A 82 -3.03 -1.46 -1.81
C ALA A 82 -2.72 -1.60 -3.31
N LEU A 83 -3.29 -0.70 -4.12
CA LEU A 83 -2.94 -0.58 -5.54
C LEU A 83 -1.49 -0.07 -5.69
N PRO A 84 -0.66 -0.64 -6.58
CA PRO A 84 0.67 -0.11 -6.87
C PRO A 84 0.60 1.23 -7.64
N PRO A 85 1.42 2.25 -7.34
CA PRO A 85 2.36 2.36 -6.20
C PRO A 85 1.75 2.98 -4.93
N GLY A 86 0.43 3.19 -4.88
CA GLY A 86 -0.27 3.92 -3.82
C GLY A 86 -0.01 3.43 -2.39
N GLU A 87 -0.08 4.37 -1.44
CA GLU A 87 0.14 4.14 0.00
C GLU A 87 -1.17 4.01 0.79
N CYS A 88 -2.31 4.00 0.09
CA CYS A 88 -3.63 3.91 0.69
C CYS A 88 -4.18 2.50 0.53
N GLY A 89 -4.71 1.97 1.63
CA GLY A 89 -5.34 0.66 1.68
C GLY A 89 -6.57 0.60 0.78
N LEU A 90 -6.88 -0.59 0.26
CA LEU A 90 -8.10 -0.80 -0.54
C LEU A 90 -9.37 -0.50 0.26
N ASP A 91 -9.35 -0.73 1.57
CA ASP A 91 -10.41 -0.39 2.52
C ASP A 91 -10.64 1.13 2.61
N LEU A 92 -9.56 1.91 2.67
CA LEU A 92 -9.61 3.37 2.66
C LEU A 92 -10.17 3.89 1.32
N ILE A 93 -9.69 3.35 0.20
CA ILE A 93 -10.17 3.72 -1.14
C ILE A 93 -11.67 3.45 -1.26
N ALA A 94 -12.13 2.28 -0.80
CA ALA A 94 -13.55 1.92 -0.83
C ALA A 94 -14.41 2.86 0.02
N LEU A 95 -13.93 3.27 1.21
CA LEU A 95 -14.62 4.25 2.05
C LEU A 95 -14.70 5.61 1.35
N VAL A 96 -13.60 6.11 0.80
CA VAL A 96 -13.59 7.40 0.08
C VAL A 96 -14.53 7.36 -1.12
N GLY A 97 -14.54 6.27 -1.89
CA GLY A 97 -15.49 6.07 -2.97
C GLY A 97 -16.95 6.10 -2.50
N THR A 98 -17.27 5.46 -1.37
CA THR A 98 -18.62 5.50 -0.76
C THR A 98 -19.01 6.94 -0.38
N LEU A 99 -18.14 7.64 0.35
CA LEU A 99 -18.39 9.03 0.76
C LEU A 99 -18.58 9.96 -0.44
N ARG A 100 -17.85 9.73 -1.53
CA ARG A 100 -17.97 10.54 -2.74
C ARG A 100 -19.21 10.23 -3.55
N TYR A 101 -19.36 8.98 -3.96
CA TYR A 101 -20.31 8.61 -5.02
C TYR A 101 -21.69 8.27 -4.49
N ARG A 102 -21.79 7.78 -3.23
CA ARG A 102 -23.09 7.49 -2.60
C ARG A 102 -23.56 8.65 -1.72
N GLU A 103 -22.65 9.27 -0.96
CA GLU A 103 -23.01 10.34 -0.03
C GLU A 103 -22.74 11.75 -0.56
N HIS A 104 -22.22 11.87 -1.80
CA HIS A 104 -21.95 13.15 -2.46
C HIS A 104 -21.11 14.14 -1.64
N ARG A 105 -20.23 13.65 -0.77
CA ARG A 105 -19.38 14.51 0.05
C ARG A 105 -18.31 15.19 -0.79
N SER A 106 -18.01 16.44 -0.43
CA SER A 106 -16.87 17.18 -0.97
C SER A 106 -15.57 16.67 -0.36
N VAL A 107 -14.43 16.93 -1.02
CA VAL A 107 -13.11 16.54 -0.52
C VAL A 107 -12.85 17.00 0.92
N PRO A 108 -13.15 18.27 1.31
CA PRO A 108 -13.02 18.69 2.71
C PRO A 108 -13.89 17.87 3.68
N LYS A 109 -15.14 17.57 3.31
CA LYS A 109 -16.04 16.76 4.15
C LYS A 109 -15.56 15.31 4.29
N MET A 110 -15.02 14.73 3.22
CA MET A 110 -14.41 13.39 3.27
C MET A 110 -13.17 13.38 4.17
N HIS A 111 -12.29 14.36 4.01
CA HIS A 111 -11.11 14.51 4.85
C HIS A 111 -11.47 14.63 6.34
N GLN A 112 -12.46 15.45 6.70
CA GLN A 112 -12.95 15.55 8.07
C GLN A 112 -13.54 14.22 8.59
N ALA A 113 -14.26 13.49 7.74
CA ALA A 113 -14.79 12.17 8.11
C ALA A 113 -13.70 11.12 8.36
N LEU A 114 -12.56 11.22 7.67
CA LEU A 114 -11.39 10.36 7.90
C LEU A 114 -10.65 10.76 9.19
N LEU A 115 -10.45 12.06 9.43
CA LEU A 115 -9.86 12.56 10.67
C LEU A 115 -10.68 12.18 11.90
N ALA A 116 -12.02 12.30 11.82
CA ALA A 116 -12.93 11.88 12.89
C ALA A 116 -12.84 10.38 13.22
N ARG A 117 -12.29 9.57 12.30
CA ARG A 117 -12.01 8.14 12.49
C ARG A 117 -10.57 7.87 12.95
N GLY A 118 -9.78 8.90 13.24
CA GLY A 118 -8.37 8.78 13.63
C GLY A 118 -7.41 8.51 12.46
N ILE A 119 -7.86 8.64 11.21
CA ILE A 119 -7.04 8.38 10.03
C ILE A 119 -6.32 9.67 9.62
N SER A 120 -5.02 9.74 9.90
CA SER A 120 -4.17 10.88 9.53
C SER A 120 -3.72 10.78 8.07
N ILE A 121 -4.48 11.43 7.17
CA ILE A 121 -4.19 11.55 5.74
C ILE A 121 -4.29 13.00 5.30
N ALA A 122 -3.41 13.43 4.39
CA ALA A 122 -3.50 14.78 3.85
C ALA A 122 -4.72 14.92 2.92
N GLN A 123 -5.42 16.05 2.98
CA GLN A 123 -6.55 16.32 2.09
C GLN A 123 -6.20 16.16 0.59
N ARG A 124 -4.99 16.55 0.17
CA ARG A 124 -4.49 16.33 -1.21
C ARG A 124 -4.47 14.86 -1.61
N SER A 125 -4.14 13.98 -0.66
CA SER A 125 -4.10 12.54 -0.91
C SER A 125 -5.52 12.02 -1.13
N VAL A 126 -6.51 12.53 -0.39
CA VAL A 126 -7.93 12.21 -0.60
C VAL A 126 -8.38 12.59 -2.02
N THR A 127 -7.93 13.72 -2.55
CA THR A 127 -8.21 14.12 -3.95
C THR A 127 -7.69 13.10 -4.96
N HIS A 128 -6.55 12.47 -4.70
CA HIS A 128 -5.89 11.53 -5.62
C HIS A 128 -6.36 10.06 -5.47
N LEU A 129 -7.38 9.80 -4.64
CA LEU A 129 -7.94 8.45 -4.48
C LEU A 129 -9.07 8.14 -5.48
N MET A 130 -9.34 9.05 -6.42
CA MET A 130 -10.41 8.95 -7.40
C MET A 130 -9.92 9.38 -8.78
#